data_AF-A0A6C0KJ86-F1
#
_entry.id   AF-A0A6C0KJ86-F1
#
_cell.length_a   1.000
_cell.length_b   1.000
_cell.length_c   1.000
_cell.angle_alpha   90.00
_cell.angle_beta   90.00
_cell.angle_gamma   90.00
#
_symmetry.space_group_name_H-M   'P 1'
#
loop_
_entity.id
_entity.type
_entity.pdbx_description
1 polymer ?
#
loop_
_entity_poly.entity_id
_entity_poly.type
_entity_poly.pdbx_seq_one_letter_code
_entity_poly.pdbx_strand_id
1 'polypeptide(L)'
;MNLSEQYDNPLTRFKKDLWSLCLSMKVFDHIQEDKVEQAKQSFENIVTNYQTQILQQDKQENDNMLKQTLLTKIKDELEPLKQLSRDSIQQNKKNEFDTKLEQKQNEFNNMMQKDIPETPQFGDGELDEPIGSENLDAMIQKQMKERENVLTLQQPENQIIANQSFVAPPVQQQPSVERIEQQLNQLNENLKMQSSILQKIIQSQIAILNKIK
;
A
#
# COMPACT_ATOMS: atom_id res chain seq x y z
N MET A 1 -21.64 37.63 -42.39
CA MET A 1 -20.73 37.32 -41.27
C MET A 1 -21.53 36.57 -40.22
N ASN A 2 -21.26 35.28 -40.06
CA ASN A 2 -21.91 34.44 -39.05
C ASN A 2 -21.35 34.81 -37.67
N LEU A 3 -22.22 35.21 -36.74
CA LEU A 3 -21.88 35.48 -35.33
C LEU A 3 -21.44 34.21 -34.56
N SER A 4 -21.40 33.06 -35.21
CA SER A 4 -21.10 31.75 -34.63
C SER A 4 -19.61 31.48 -34.45
N GLU A 5 -18.72 32.21 -35.13
CA GLU A 5 -17.26 31.97 -35.09
C GLU A 5 -16.55 32.67 -33.93
N GLN A 6 -17.25 33.50 -33.14
CA GLN A 6 -16.65 34.30 -32.08
C GLN A 6 -16.61 33.60 -30.70
N TYR A 7 -17.13 32.36 -30.60
CA TYR A 7 -17.24 31.60 -29.35
C TYR A 7 -16.47 30.27 -29.33
N ASP A 8 -15.57 30.05 -30.28
CA ASP A 8 -14.74 28.83 -30.27
C ASP A 8 -13.55 29.00 -29.30
N ASN A 9 -13.88 29.14 -28.02
CA ASN A 9 -12.90 29.09 -26.94
C ASN A 9 -12.53 27.62 -26.71
N PRO A 10 -11.25 27.24 -26.75
CA PRO A 10 -10.78 25.88 -26.47
C PRO A 10 -11.40 25.25 -25.22
N LEU A 11 -11.57 26.06 -24.17
CA LEU A 11 -12.20 25.62 -22.93
C LEU A 11 -13.69 25.27 -23.12
N THR A 12 -14.42 26.05 -23.91
CA THR A 12 -15.85 25.83 -24.19
C THR A 12 -16.03 24.57 -25.03
N ARG A 13 -15.16 24.34 -26.02
CA ARG A 13 -15.17 23.11 -26.83
C ARG A 13 -14.87 21.89 -25.96
N PHE A 14 -13.81 21.96 -25.14
CA PHE A 14 -13.46 20.89 -24.21
C PHE A 14 -14.59 20.58 -23.23
N LYS A 15 -15.21 21.61 -22.63
CA LYS A 15 -16.39 21.46 -21.74
C LYS A 15 -17.50 20.70 -22.42
N LYS A 16 -17.85 21.08 -23.65
CA LYS A 16 -18.92 20.45 -24.42
C LYS A 16 -18.61 18.98 -24.72
N ASP A 17 -17.37 18.67 -25.09
CA ASP A 17 -16.93 17.30 -25.35
C ASP A 17 -16.97 16.44 -24.08
N LEU A 18 -16.43 16.96 -22.97
CA LEU A 18 -16.43 16.27 -21.68
C LEU A 18 -17.85 16.06 -21.15
N TRP A 19 -18.73 17.05 -21.30
CA TRP A 19 -20.13 16.93 -20.94
C TRP A 19 -20.83 15.84 -21.77
N SER A 20 -20.59 15.83 -23.08
CA SER A 20 -21.12 14.81 -23.98
C SER A 20 -20.62 13.40 -23.62
N LEU A 21 -19.36 13.30 -23.19
CA LEU A 21 -18.78 12.06 -22.68
C LEU A 21 -19.42 11.62 -21.34
N CYS A 22 -19.70 12.57 -20.45
CA CYS A 22 -20.40 12.28 -19.20
C CYS A 22 -21.82 11.77 -19.45
N LEU A 23 -22.52 12.33 -20.46
CA LEU A 23 -23.84 11.85 -20.89
C LEU A 23 -23.75 10.45 -21.51
N SER A 24 -22.80 10.20 -22.40
CA SER A 24 -22.65 8.88 -23.05
C SER A 24 -22.31 7.78 -22.05
N MET A 25 -21.53 8.10 -21.02
CA MET A 25 -21.20 7.17 -19.95
C MET A 25 -22.19 7.16 -18.79
N LYS A 26 -23.36 7.81 -18.93
CA LYS A 26 -24.45 7.81 -17.94
C LYS A 26 -23.99 8.27 -16.55
N VAL A 27 -23.06 9.22 -16.50
CA VAL A 27 -22.47 9.71 -15.24
C VAL A 27 -23.51 10.42 -14.38
N PHE A 28 -24.47 11.09 -15.01
CA PHE A 28 -25.54 11.84 -14.35
C PHE A 28 -26.80 11.03 -14.05
N ASP A 29 -26.83 9.73 -14.38
CA ASP A 29 -27.99 8.90 -14.11
C ASP A 29 -28.21 8.74 -12.60
N HIS A 30 -29.48 8.64 -12.19
CA HIS A 30 -29.91 8.45 -10.81
C HIS A 30 -29.57 9.58 -9.83
N ILE A 31 -29.21 10.77 -10.34
CA ILE A 31 -29.11 11.99 -9.54
C ILE A 31 -30.52 12.53 -9.29
N GLN A 32 -30.79 12.93 -8.05
CA GLN A 32 -32.07 13.54 -7.68
C GLN A 32 -32.24 14.92 -8.34
N GLU A 33 -33.46 15.28 -8.73
CA GLU A 33 -33.76 16.56 -9.39
C GLU A 33 -33.32 17.78 -8.56
N ASP A 34 -33.44 17.71 -7.23
CA ASP A 34 -32.98 18.73 -6.28
C ASP A 34 -31.44 18.84 -6.19
N LYS A 35 -30.71 17.83 -6.66
CA LYS A 35 -29.23 17.79 -6.67
C LYS A 35 -28.63 17.99 -8.05
N VAL A 36 -29.43 18.15 -9.09
CA VAL A 36 -28.94 18.39 -10.47
C VAL A 36 -28.10 19.66 -10.53
N GLU A 37 -28.50 20.71 -9.81
CA GLU A 37 -27.74 21.97 -9.80
C GLU A 37 -26.40 21.81 -9.10
N GLN A 38 -26.36 21.03 -8.01
CA GLN A 38 -25.12 20.67 -7.33
C GLN A 38 -24.20 19.84 -8.24
N ALA A 39 -24.75 18.91 -9.02
CA ALA A 39 -24.00 18.11 -9.96
C ALA A 39 -23.38 18.94 -11.09
N LYS A 40 -24.13 19.91 -11.63
CA LYS A 40 -23.60 20.90 -12.59
C LYS A 40 -22.49 21.75 -11.97
N GLN A 41 -22.68 22.19 -10.73
CA GLN A 41 -21.68 22.99 -10.04
C GLN A 41 -20.39 22.19 -9.80
N SER A 42 -20.48 20.93 -9.38
CA SER A 42 -19.32 20.04 -9.27
C SER A 42 -18.61 19.86 -10.61
N PHE A 43 -19.35 19.65 -11.70
CA PHE A 43 -18.77 19.60 -13.05
C PHE A 43 -18.01 20.89 -13.38
N GLU A 44 -18.64 22.06 -13.21
CA GLU A 44 -18.03 23.36 -13.52
C GLU A 44 -16.80 23.65 -12.64
N ASN A 45 -16.87 23.30 -11.36
CA ASN A 45 -15.74 23.43 -10.42
C ASN A 45 -14.56 22.56 -10.86
N ILE A 46 -14.82 21.29 -11.18
CA ILE A 46 -13.79 20.37 -11.67
C ILE A 46 -13.17 20.92 -12.96
N VAL A 47 -13.96 21.37 -13.93
CA VAL A 47 -13.39 21.92 -15.17
C VAL A 47 -12.58 23.19 -14.90
N THR A 48 -13.06 24.05 -14.01
CA THR A 48 -12.37 25.31 -13.66
C THR A 48 -11.04 25.03 -12.97
N ASN A 49 -10.98 24.05 -12.06
CA ASN A 49 -9.75 23.61 -11.39
C ASN A 49 -8.70 23.09 -12.37
N TYR A 50 -9.14 22.58 -13.52
CA TYR A 50 -8.29 22.02 -14.56
C TYR A 50 -8.11 22.95 -15.77
N GLN A 51 -8.66 24.16 -15.73
CA GLN A 51 -8.67 25.10 -16.85
C GLN A 51 -7.27 25.34 -17.45
N THR A 52 -6.25 25.54 -16.62
CA THR A 52 -4.88 25.76 -17.07
C THR A 52 -4.31 24.55 -17.83
N GLN A 53 -4.64 23.34 -17.41
CA GLN A 53 -4.15 22.10 -18.03
C GLN A 53 -4.90 21.83 -19.34
N ILE A 54 -6.20 22.12 -19.38
CA ILE A 54 -7.04 22.05 -20.57
C ILE A 54 -6.51 22.99 -21.66
N LEU A 55 -6.20 24.24 -21.30
CA LEU A 55 -5.67 25.23 -22.24
C LEU A 55 -4.25 24.91 -22.74
N GLN A 56 -3.46 24.16 -21.97
CA GLN A 56 -2.13 23.71 -22.39
C GLN A 56 -2.21 22.50 -23.32
N GLN A 57 -3.15 21.57 -23.06
CA GLN A 57 -3.32 20.36 -23.85
C GLN A 57 -4.08 20.57 -25.16
N ASP A 58 -4.81 21.67 -25.36
CA ASP A 58 -5.42 21.98 -26.67
C ASP A 58 -4.39 22.04 -27.82
N LYS A 59 -3.11 22.23 -27.49
CA LYS A 59 -1.98 22.21 -28.45
C LYS A 59 -1.37 20.82 -28.67
N GLN A 60 -1.82 19.78 -27.96
CA GLN A 60 -1.30 18.42 -28.02
C GLN A 60 -2.43 17.41 -28.25
N GLU A 61 -2.25 16.44 -29.15
CA GLU A 61 -3.26 15.41 -29.49
C GLU A 61 -3.66 14.47 -28.32
N ASN A 62 -3.15 14.67 -27.11
CA ASN A 62 -3.32 13.79 -25.95
C ASN A 62 -4.50 14.17 -25.03
N ASP A 63 -5.51 14.81 -25.62
CA ASP A 63 -6.75 15.30 -24.98
C ASP A 63 -7.53 14.18 -24.24
N ASN A 64 -7.38 12.93 -24.70
CA ASN A 64 -8.16 11.80 -24.20
C ASN A 64 -7.78 11.39 -22.76
N MET A 65 -6.51 11.48 -22.36
CA MET A 65 -6.07 11.08 -21.02
C MET A 65 -6.57 12.04 -19.93
N LEU A 66 -6.55 13.34 -20.23
CA LEU A 66 -7.09 14.36 -19.33
C LEU A 66 -8.61 14.24 -19.22
N LYS A 67 -9.31 14.04 -20.34
CA LYS A 67 -10.76 13.76 -20.35
C LYS A 67 -11.11 12.55 -19.48
N GLN A 68 -10.36 11.44 -19.57
CA GLN A 68 -10.57 10.28 -18.70
C GLN A 68 -10.32 10.58 -17.22
N THR A 69 -9.28 11.35 -16.91
CA THR A 69 -8.96 11.73 -15.52
C THR A 69 -10.08 12.59 -14.92
N LEU A 70 -10.54 13.60 -15.67
CA LEU A 70 -11.64 14.47 -15.27
C LEU A 70 -12.94 13.68 -15.12
N LEU A 71 -13.21 12.75 -16.03
CA LEU A 71 -14.38 11.89 -16.01
C LEU A 71 -14.43 11.01 -14.75
N THR A 72 -13.31 10.41 -14.36
CA THR A 72 -13.21 9.66 -13.10
C THR A 72 -13.48 10.56 -11.90
N LYS A 73 -12.88 11.76 -11.85
CA LYS A 73 -13.13 12.71 -10.76
C LYS A 73 -14.59 13.16 -10.67
N ILE A 74 -15.21 13.46 -11.82
CA ILE A 74 -16.62 13.83 -11.89
C ILE A 74 -17.48 12.66 -11.38
N LYS A 75 -17.19 11.42 -11.78
CA LYS A 75 -17.91 10.25 -11.26
C LYS A 75 -17.78 10.14 -9.74
N ASP A 76 -16.57 10.21 -9.21
CA ASP A 76 -16.31 10.05 -7.78
C ASP A 76 -17.00 11.14 -6.95
N GLU A 77 -17.03 12.38 -7.44
CA GLU A 77 -17.70 13.50 -6.76
C GLU A 77 -19.23 13.42 -6.85
N LEU A 78 -19.77 12.81 -7.91
CA LEU A 78 -21.21 12.66 -8.13
C LEU A 78 -21.80 11.37 -7.54
N GLU A 79 -21.01 10.32 -7.30
CA GLU A 79 -21.44 9.09 -6.63
C GLU A 79 -22.25 9.32 -5.34
N PRO A 80 -21.83 10.17 -4.39
CA PRO A 80 -22.61 10.42 -3.17
C PRO A 80 -23.94 11.17 -3.42
N LEU A 81 -24.09 11.82 -4.57
CA LEU A 81 -25.30 12.55 -4.94
C LEU A 81 -26.36 11.64 -5.58
N LYS A 82 -25.97 10.46 -6.06
CA LYS A 82 -26.89 9.49 -6.66
C LYS A 82 -27.78 8.88 -5.58
N GLN A 83 -29.06 8.71 -5.91
CA GLN A 83 -29.93 7.86 -5.08
C GLN A 83 -29.42 6.44 -5.20
N LEU A 84 -28.90 5.88 -4.10
CA LEU A 84 -28.73 4.44 -4.01
C LEU A 84 -30.12 3.81 -4.04
N SER A 85 -30.45 3.14 -5.15
CA SER A 85 -31.59 2.23 -5.19
C SER A 85 -31.42 1.15 -4.12
N ARG A 86 -32.52 0.71 -3.51
CA ARG A 86 -32.52 -0.37 -2.50
C ARG A 86 -31.80 -1.62 -3.00
N ASP A 87 -31.86 -1.88 -4.31
CA ASP A 87 -31.17 -2.99 -4.97
C ASP A 87 -29.66 -2.77 -5.04
N SER A 88 -29.22 -1.55 -5.33
CA SER A 88 -27.80 -1.17 -5.32
C SER A 88 -27.20 -1.26 -3.91
N ILE A 89 -27.96 -0.89 -2.87
CA ILE A 89 -27.53 -1.07 -1.47
C ILE A 89 -27.36 -2.55 -1.13
N GLN A 90 -28.32 -3.39 -1.53
CA GLN A 90 -28.24 -4.83 -1.28
C GLN A 90 -27.08 -5.46 -2.04
N GLN A 91 -26.85 -5.06 -3.29
CA GLN A 91 -25.75 -5.55 -4.10
C GLN A 91 -24.38 -5.12 -3.54
N ASN A 92 -24.24 -3.86 -3.11
CA ASN A 92 -23.00 -3.39 -2.48
C ASN A 92 -22.72 -4.11 -1.16
N LYS A 93 -23.73 -4.30 -0.31
CA LYS A 93 -23.58 -5.07 0.93
C LYS A 93 -23.21 -6.53 0.67
N LYS A 94 -23.79 -7.13 -0.37
CA LYS A 94 -23.46 -8.50 -0.78
C LYS A 94 -22.02 -8.59 -1.27
N ASN A 95 -21.60 -7.69 -2.15
CA ASN A 95 -20.22 -7.64 -2.67
C ASN A 95 -19.19 -7.39 -1.56
N GLU A 96 -19.51 -6.53 -0.59
CA GLU A 96 -18.65 -6.26 0.57
C GLU A 96 -18.55 -7.49 1.48
N PHE A 97 -19.66 -8.22 1.66
CA PHE A 97 -19.66 -9.48 2.40
C PHE A 97 -18.84 -10.56 1.69
N ASP A 98 -19.04 -10.74 0.39
CA ASP A 98 -18.33 -11.75 -0.41
C ASP A 98 -16.82 -11.48 -0.40
N THR A 99 -16.39 -10.22 -0.57
CA THR A 99 -14.98 -9.81 -0.47
C THR A 99 -14.39 -10.13 0.92
N LYS A 100 -15.12 -9.81 1.99
CA LYS A 100 -14.65 -10.08 3.37
C LYS A 100 -14.56 -11.58 3.64
N LEU A 101 -15.50 -12.37 3.10
CA LEU A 101 -15.50 -13.82 3.24
C LEU A 101 -14.29 -14.43 2.53
N GLU A 102 -14.01 -14.01 1.30
CA GLU A 102 -12.85 -14.46 0.52
C GLU A 102 -11.54 -14.09 1.23
N GLN A 103 -11.42 -12.87 1.73
CA GLN A 103 -10.25 -12.44 2.52
C GLN A 103 -10.04 -13.31 3.76
N LYS A 104 -11.12 -13.62 4.51
CA LYS A 104 -11.04 -14.48 5.70
C LYS A 104 -10.69 -15.93 5.35
N GLN A 105 -11.19 -16.43 4.22
CA GLN A 105 -10.85 -17.76 3.74
C GLN A 105 -9.37 -17.83 3.33
N ASN A 106 -8.86 -16.82 2.65
CA ASN A 106 -7.45 -16.73 2.28
C ASN A 106 -6.54 -16.59 3.52
N GLU A 107 -6.93 -15.76 4.50
CA GLU A 107 -6.23 -15.62 5.77
C GLU A 107 -6.16 -16.95 6.52
N PHE A 108 -7.28 -17.67 6.60
CA PHE A 108 -7.33 -18.99 7.22
C PHE A 108 -6.44 -20.00 6.49
N ASN A 109 -6.50 -20.04 5.16
CA ASN A 109 -5.67 -20.93 4.35
C ASN A 109 -4.17 -20.64 4.54
N ASN A 110 -3.79 -19.37 4.61
CA ASN A 110 -2.40 -18.97 4.87
C ASN A 110 -1.94 -19.37 6.28
N MET A 111 -2.80 -19.25 7.31
CA MET A 111 -2.46 -19.70 8.66
C MET A 111 -2.40 -21.23 8.80
N MET A 112 -3.12 -21.97 7.95
CA MET A 112 -3.11 -23.44 7.95
C MET A 112 -1.94 -24.02 7.14
N GLN A 113 -1.32 -23.23 6.24
CA GLN A 113 -0.07 -23.63 5.61
C GLN A 113 1.02 -23.64 6.66
N LYS A 114 1.53 -24.84 6.97
CA LYS A 114 2.73 -24.98 7.78
C LYS A 114 3.90 -24.51 6.93
N ASP A 115 4.58 -23.45 7.34
CA ASP A 115 5.86 -23.07 6.78
C ASP A 115 6.81 -24.25 6.94
N ILE A 116 7.17 -24.88 5.81
CA ILE A 116 8.26 -25.86 5.79
C ILE A 116 9.52 -25.00 5.76
N PRO A 117 10.30 -24.93 6.86
CA PRO A 117 11.56 -24.21 6.82
C PRO A 117 12.43 -24.80 5.71
N GLU A 118 13.15 -23.94 5.00
CA GLU A 118 14.13 -24.39 4.02
C GLU A 118 15.06 -25.41 4.67
N THR A 119 15.29 -26.52 3.98
CA THR A 119 16.24 -27.52 4.46
C THR A 119 17.59 -26.84 4.64
N PRO A 120 18.21 -26.93 5.83
CA PRO A 120 19.50 -26.30 6.08
C PRO A 120 20.50 -26.73 5.01
N GLN A 121 21.07 -25.75 4.31
CA GLN A 121 22.12 -25.96 3.33
C GLN A 121 23.43 -26.21 4.09
N PHE A 122 23.75 -27.47 4.33
CA PHE A 122 25.02 -27.89 4.94
C PHE A 122 26.18 -27.96 3.94
N GLY A 123 25.94 -27.59 2.68
CA GLY A 123 26.99 -27.44 1.69
C GLY A 123 27.56 -26.03 1.73
N ASP A 124 28.85 -25.89 2.05
CA ASP A 124 29.60 -24.74 1.57
C ASP A 124 29.49 -24.77 0.04
N GLY A 125 29.01 -23.70 -0.58
CA GLY A 125 28.62 -23.66 -2.00
C GLY A 125 29.75 -23.92 -3.01
N GLU A 126 30.94 -24.28 -2.54
CA GLU A 126 32.01 -24.85 -3.34
C GLU A 126 32.14 -26.31 -2.91
N LEU A 127 32.00 -27.24 -3.86
CA LEU A 127 32.47 -28.61 -3.64
C LEU A 127 33.88 -28.50 -3.04
N ASP A 128 34.05 -29.00 -1.83
CA ASP A 128 35.36 -29.34 -1.29
C ASP A 128 35.92 -30.43 -2.22
N GLU A 129 36.49 -30.00 -3.35
CA GLU A 129 37.06 -30.88 -4.35
C GLU A 129 38.16 -31.66 -3.63
N PRO A 130 38.11 -33.01 -3.63
CA PRO A 130 39.18 -33.79 -3.05
C PRO A 130 40.48 -33.32 -3.70
N ILE A 131 41.48 -32.91 -2.89
CA ILE A 131 42.79 -32.50 -3.42
C ILE A 131 43.24 -33.60 -4.39
N GLY A 132 43.26 -33.29 -5.68
CA GLY A 132 43.59 -34.26 -6.71
C GLY A 132 44.96 -34.88 -6.43
N SER A 133 45.13 -36.16 -6.74
CA SER A 133 46.37 -36.91 -6.50
C SER A 133 47.62 -36.23 -7.05
N GLU A 134 47.47 -35.42 -8.11
CA GLU A 134 48.56 -34.64 -8.71
C GLU A 134 49.09 -33.51 -7.81
N ASN A 135 48.25 -32.92 -6.95
CA ASN A 135 48.63 -31.81 -6.06
C ASN A 135 49.01 -32.27 -4.65
N LEU A 136 48.62 -33.49 -4.25
CA LEU A 136 48.95 -34.08 -2.95
C LEU A 136 50.46 -34.30 -2.79
N ASP A 137 51.12 -34.89 -3.81
CA ASP A 137 52.55 -35.17 -3.75
C ASP A 137 53.38 -33.87 -3.67
N ALA A 138 52.98 -32.83 -4.41
CA ALA A 138 53.61 -31.52 -4.34
C ALA A 138 53.45 -30.88 -2.95
N MET A 139 52.27 -31.03 -2.34
CA MET A 139 51.98 -30.52 -1.00
C MET A 139 52.77 -31.28 0.08
N ILE A 140 52.86 -32.62 -0.02
CA ILE A 140 53.65 -33.46 0.88
C ILE A 140 55.12 -33.08 0.80
N GLN A 141 55.68 -32.94 -0.41
CA GLN A 141 57.07 -32.53 -0.60
C GLN A 141 57.35 -31.13 -0.03
N LYS A 142 56.44 -30.18 -0.25
CA LYS A 142 56.55 -28.83 0.31
C LYS A 142 56.57 -28.87 1.84
N GLN A 143 55.71 -29.68 2.46
CA GLN A 143 55.66 -29.85 3.91
C GLN A 143 56.90 -30.55 4.48
N MET A 144 57.43 -31.55 3.77
CA MET A 144 58.68 -32.23 4.15
C MET A 144 59.87 -31.27 4.10
N LYS A 145 59.97 -30.45 3.05
CA LYS A 145 61.01 -29.43 2.90
C LYS A 145 60.91 -28.33 3.97
N GLU A 146 59.69 -27.91 4.30
CA GLU A 146 59.46 -26.94 5.37
C GLU A 146 59.86 -27.52 6.74
N ARG A 147 59.53 -28.78 7.02
CA ARG A 147 59.98 -29.48 8.24
C ARG A 147 61.49 -29.61 8.31
N GLU A 148 62.15 -29.93 7.20
CA GLU A 148 63.62 -30.01 7.12
C GLU A 148 64.28 -28.66 7.43
N ASN A 149 63.72 -27.57 6.89
CA ASN A 149 64.16 -26.20 7.18
C ASN A 149 63.89 -25.79 8.65
N VAL A 150 62.74 -26.15 9.21
CA VAL A 150 62.44 -25.85 10.63
C VAL A 150 63.36 -26.66 11.56
N LEU A 151 63.68 -27.90 11.21
CA LEU A 151 64.58 -28.76 11.99
C LEU A 151 66.03 -28.26 11.97
N THR A 152 66.45 -27.60 10.87
CA THR A 152 67.79 -27.01 10.74
C THR A 152 67.90 -25.63 11.37
N LEU A 153 66.78 -24.95 11.70
CA LEU A 153 66.76 -23.62 12.31
C LEU A 153 66.51 -23.56 13.82
N GLN A 154 66.28 -24.68 14.51
CA GLN A 154 66.06 -24.68 15.98
C GLN A 154 67.25 -25.27 16.76
N GLN A 155 68.29 -24.45 16.95
CA GLN A 155 68.95 -24.30 18.25
C GLN A 155 68.49 -22.98 18.87
N PRO A 156 68.37 -22.92 20.21
CA PRO A 156 67.17 -22.47 20.93
C PRO A 156 67.10 -20.95 21.04
N GLU A 157 65.89 -20.38 21.19
CA GLU A 157 65.55 -19.40 22.24
C GLU A 157 64.03 -19.26 22.40
N ASN A 158 63.59 -19.19 23.66
CA ASN A 158 62.23 -18.98 24.13
C ASN A 158 61.62 -17.66 23.63
N GLN A 159 60.31 -17.64 23.37
CA GLN A 159 59.42 -16.57 23.87
C GLN A 159 57.93 -16.87 23.76
N ILE A 160 57.24 -16.58 24.85
CA ILE A 160 55.80 -16.65 25.12
C ILE A 160 55.15 -15.37 24.60
N ILE A 161 54.03 -15.41 23.85
CA ILE A 161 53.10 -14.26 23.74
C ILE A 161 51.63 -14.74 23.71
N ALA A 162 50.83 -14.04 24.51
CA ALA A 162 49.44 -14.29 24.88
C ALA A 162 48.40 -13.54 24.03
N ASN A 163 47.12 -13.87 24.32
CA ASN A 163 45.87 -13.13 24.10
C ASN A 163 45.17 -13.23 22.73
N GLN A 164 43.88 -13.63 22.75
CA GLN A 164 42.77 -12.68 22.74
C GLN A 164 41.40 -13.35 23.05
N SER A 165 40.66 -12.72 23.97
CA SER A 165 39.27 -13.07 24.34
C SER A 165 38.28 -12.53 23.32
N PHE A 166 37.26 -13.32 22.98
CA PHE A 166 36.17 -12.93 22.09
C PHE A 166 35.14 -12.05 22.81
N VAL A 167 34.80 -10.91 22.19
CA VAL A 167 33.70 -10.01 22.60
C VAL A 167 32.47 -10.32 21.73
N ALA A 168 31.31 -10.55 22.35
CA ALA A 168 30.05 -10.81 21.66
C ALA A 168 29.39 -9.52 21.12
N PRO A 169 28.64 -9.58 19.99
CA PRO A 169 27.99 -8.42 19.38
C PRO A 169 26.71 -7.97 20.14
N PRO A 170 26.26 -6.72 19.96
CA PRO A 170 25.18 -6.13 20.74
C PRO A 170 23.79 -6.61 20.31
N VAL A 171 22.95 -6.93 21.30
CA VAL A 171 21.55 -7.35 21.17
C VAL A 171 20.67 -6.15 20.77
N GLN A 172 19.91 -6.28 19.69
CA GLN A 172 18.90 -5.31 19.28
C GLN A 172 17.74 -5.30 20.30
N GLN A 173 17.43 -4.11 20.83
CA GLN A 173 16.39 -3.89 21.83
C GLN A 173 15.00 -4.17 21.26
N GLN A 174 14.28 -5.14 21.83
CA GLN A 174 12.84 -5.28 21.68
C GLN A 174 12.12 -4.06 22.30
N PRO A 175 10.98 -3.60 21.75
CA PRO A 175 10.19 -2.53 22.37
C PRO A 175 9.75 -2.95 23.78
N SER A 176 10.01 -2.11 24.77
CA SER A 176 9.70 -2.41 26.18
C SER A 176 8.21 -2.69 26.37
N VAL A 177 7.90 -3.70 27.17
CA VAL A 177 6.54 -4.14 27.52
C VAL A 177 5.67 -2.97 28.01
N GLU A 178 6.28 -1.97 28.66
CA GLU A 178 5.62 -0.73 29.09
C GLU A 178 4.99 0.07 27.95
N ARG A 179 5.59 0.06 26.75
CA ARG A 179 5.03 0.77 25.58
C ARG A 179 3.76 0.10 25.08
N ILE A 180 3.71 -1.23 25.15
CA ILE A 180 2.53 -2.02 24.75
C ILE A 180 1.38 -1.77 25.74
N GLU A 181 1.68 -1.74 27.04
CA GLU A 181 0.68 -1.51 28.09
C GLU A 181 0.08 -0.10 28.03
N GLN A 182 0.90 0.92 27.72
CA GLN A 182 0.41 2.28 27.50
C GLN A 182 -0.54 2.38 26.29
N GLN A 183 -0.20 1.70 25.18
CA GLN A 183 -1.06 1.67 23.99
C GLN A 183 -2.40 0.97 24.27
N LEU A 184 -2.39 -0.12 25.03
CA LEU A 184 -3.61 -0.85 25.41
C LEU A 184 -4.54 0.02 26.27
N ASN A 185 -3.98 0.73 27.24
CA ASN A 185 -4.75 1.64 28.10
C ASN A 185 -5.35 2.81 27.31
N GLN A 186 -4.59 3.39 26.37
CA GLN A 186 -5.08 4.47 25.51
C GLN A 186 -6.22 4.00 24.58
N LEU A 187 -6.11 2.78 24.04
CA LEU A 187 -7.18 2.18 23.24
C LEU A 187 -8.46 1.99 24.07
N ASN A 188 -8.32 1.50 25.31
CA ASN A 188 -9.45 1.24 26.19
C ASN A 188 -10.19 2.54 26.59
N GLU A 189 -9.45 3.61 26.88
CA GLU A 189 -10.03 4.94 27.16
C GLU A 189 -10.76 5.52 25.94
N ASN A 190 -10.18 5.37 24.74
CA ASN A 190 -10.84 5.80 23.50
C ASN A 190 -12.16 5.03 23.27
N LEU A 191 -12.17 3.72 23.52
CA LEU A 191 -13.36 2.88 23.35
C LEU A 191 -14.47 3.28 24.35
N LYS A 192 -14.08 3.57 25.59
CA LYS A 192 -14.99 4.06 26.64
C LYS A 192 -15.59 5.42 26.27
N MET A 193 -14.79 6.33 25.72
CA MET A 193 -15.26 7.63 25.25
C MET A 193 -16.28 7.49 24.11
N GLN A 194 -15.98 6.66 23.11
CA GLN A 194 -16.90 6.40 21.99
C GLN A 194 -18.23 5.80 22.46
N SER A 195 -18.18 4.85 23.40
CA SER A 195 -19.38 4.27 24.00
C SER A 195 -20.25 5.31 24.71
N SER A 196 -19.63 6.24 25.46
CA SER A 196 -20.34 7.35 26.11
C SER A 196 -21.00 8.30 25.11
N ILE A 197 -20.32 8.64 24.02
CA ILE A 197 -20.88 9.48 22.95
C ILE A 197 -22.08 8.81 22.30
N LEU A 198 -21.97 7.52 21.96
CA LEU A 198 -23.06 6.73 21.40
C LEU A 198 -24.28 6.70 22.33
N GLN A 199 -24.07 6.45 23.63
CA GLN A 199 -25.16 6.49 24.61
C GLN A 199 -25.85 7.85 24.67
N LYS A 200 -25.09 8.96 24.65
CA LYS A 200 -25.66 10.32 24.62
C LYS A 200 -26.48 10.58 23.36
N ILE A 201 -26.01 10.12 22.19
CA ILE A 201 -26.75 10.25 20.93
C ILE A 201 -28.07 9.47 21.00
N ILE A 202 -28.03 8.23 21.49
CA ILE A 202 -29.24 7.40 21.64
C ILE A 202 -30.23 8.06 22.60
N GLN A 203 -29.77 8.53 23.77
CA GLN A 203 -30.65 9.22 24.72
C GLN A 203 -31.26 10.50 24.13
N SER A 204 -30.48 11.27 23.38
CA SER A 204 -30.95 12.47 22.67
C SER A 204 -32.04 12.11 21.65
N GLN A 205 -31.83 11.07 20.85
CA GLN A 205 -32.82 10.60 19.88
C GLN A 205 -34.11 10.12 20.54
N ILE A 206 -34.01 9.38 21.65
CA ILE A 206 -35.18 8.95 22.45
C ILE A 206 -35.93 10.17 23.00
N ALA A 207 -35.21 11.18 23.52
CA ALA A 207 -35.83 12.40 24.04
C ALA A 207 -36.55 13.20 22.94
N ILE A 208 -35.99 13.27 21.73
CA ILE A 208 -36.63 13.90 20.57
C ILE A 208 -37.89 13.13 20.17
N LEU A 209 -37.82 11.80 20.05
CA LEU A 209 -38.97 10.96 19.71
C LEU A 209 -40.12 11.11 20.72
N ASN A 210 -39.80 11.19 22.01
CA ASN A 210 -40.80 11.40 23.06
C ASN A 210 -41.44 12.78 23.04
N LYS A 211 -40.79 13.81 22.46
CA LYS A 211 -41.36 15.15 22.30
C LYS A 211 -42.26 15.29 21.07
N ILE A 212 -42.15 14.37 20.12
CA ILE A 212 -42.94 14.37 18.87
C ILE A 212 -44.26 13.58 19.03
N LYS A 213 -44.36 12.72 20.04
CA LYS A 213 -45.61 12.09 20.48
C LYS A 213 -46.41 13.00 21.40
#